data_AF-A0A382L7D2-F1
#
_entry.id   AF-A0A382L7D2-F1
#
_cell.length_a   1.000
_cell.length_b   1.000
_cell.length_c   1.000
_cell.angle_alpha   90.00
_cell.angle_beta   90.00
_cell.angle_gamma   90.00
#
_symmetry.space_group_name_H-M   'P 1'
#
loop_
_entity.id
_entity.type
_entity.pdbx_description
1 polymer ?
#
loop_
_entity_poly.entity_id
_entity_poly.type
_entity_poly.pdbx_seq_one_letter_code
_entity_poly.pdbx_strand_id
1 'polypeptide(L)'
;MYIIILILLFTGCSAETPTYKPEEQITPLHIWMDLPQRDGEYIFTYPFTNPSSYAHIRYETLPMERVFWFSPDSFTIYHMGFPITEPIVNYSTYSDGLTGLGTQLCYIYQGHVGDTLEIIGCGIDICDTTRFIVE
;
A
#
# COMPACT_ATOMS: atom_id res chain seq x y z
N MET A 1 22.06 -26.88 -58.75
CA MET A 1 22.13 -25.99 -57.57
C MET A 1 20.78 -25.29 -57.36
N TYR A 2 19.69 -26.05 -57.20
CA TYR A 2 18.34 -25.49 -56.93
C TYR A 2 17.54 -26.34 -55.93
N ILE A 3 17.95 -27.59 -55.67
CA ILE A 3 17.24 -28.54 -54.79
C ILE A 3 17.42 -28.21 -53.29
N ILE A 4 18.55 -27.60 -52.91
CA ILE A 4 18.84 -27.27 -51.50
C ILE A 4 18.00 -26.08 -50.99
N ILE A 5 17.57 -25.17 -51.89
CA ILE A 5 16.80 -23.98 -51.51
C ILE A 5 15.33 -24.33 -51.19
N LEU A 6 14.79 -25.43 -51.72
CA LEU A 6 13.39 -25.80 -51.53
C LEU A 6 13.08 -26.40 -50.13
N ILE A 7 14.10 -26.94 -49.45
CA ILE A 7 13.94 -27.64 -48.16
C ILE A 7 13.86 -26.66 -46.97
N LEU A 8 14.42 -25.45 -47.13
CA LEU A 8 14.42 -24.41 -46.08
C LEU A 8 13.07 -23.71 -45.88
N LEU A 9 12.07 -23.95 -46.74
CA LEU A 9 10.74 -23.33 -46.66
C LEU A 9 9.71 -24.14 -45.86
N PHE A 10 10.03 -25.37 -45.43
CA PHE A 10 9.06 -26.27 -44.78
C PHE A 10 9.22 -26.45 -43.27
N THR A 11 10.20 -25.80 -42.63
CA THR A 11 10.30 -25.78 -41.16
C THR A 11 9.65 -24.51 -40.60
N GLY A 12 8.35 -24.35 -40.86
CA GLY A 12 7.53 -23.38 -40.13
C GLY A 12 7.23 -23.94 -38.75
N CYS A 13 7.72 -23.27 -37.71
CA CYS A 13 7.41 -23.60 -36.32
C CYS A 13 5.88 -23.50 -36.14
N SER A 14 5.26 -24.59 -35.72
CA SER A 14 3.86 -24.57 -35.25
C SER A 14 3.78 -23.58 -34.09
N ALA A 15 3.13 -22.44 -34.30
CA ALA A 15 2.77 -21.55 -33.22
C ALA A 15 1.69 -22.25 -32.39
N GLU A 16 2.11 -23.00 -31.37
CA GLU A 16 1.23 -23.26 -30.24
C GLU A 16 0.84 -21.88 -29.70
N THR A 17 -0.44 -21.54 -29.79
CA THR A 17 -0.96 -20.37 -29.10
C THR A 17 -0.96 -20.74 -27.62
N PRO A 18 -0.08 -20.17 -26.78
CA PRO A 18 -0.20 -20.40 -25.35
C PRO A 18 -1.55 -19.83 -24.94
N THR A 19 -2.47 -20.71 -24.57
CA THR A 19 -3.71 -20.28 -23.95
C THR A 19 -3.32 -19.78 -22.56
N TYR A 20 -2.95 -18.51 -22.46
CA TYR A 20 -2.74 -17.83 -21.19
C TYR A 20 -4.08 -17.81 -20.47
N LYS A 21 -4.26 -18.76 -19.55
CA LYS A 21 -5.22 -18.61 -18.46
C LYS A 21 -4.45 -17.85 -17.39
N PRO A 22 -4.76 -16.56 -17.12
CA PRO A 22 -4.25 -15.95 -15.91
C PRO A 22 -4.82 -16.77 -14.76
N GLU A 23 -3.94 -17.46 -14.04
CA GLU A 23 -4.28 -17.96 -12.72
C GLU A 23 -4.48 -16.69 -11.88
N GLU A 24 -5.69 -16.49 -11.38
CA GLU A 24 -6.08 -15.31 -10.62
C GLU A 24 -5.36 -15.37 -9.27
N GLN A 25 -4.10 -14.91 -9.24
CA GLN A 25 -3.28 -14.90 -8.05
C GLN A 25 -3.75 -13.76 -7.16
N ILE A 26 -4.51 -14.09 -6.11
CA ILE A 26 -4.91 -13.13 -5.08
C ILE A 26 -3.62 -12.64 -4.41
N THR A 27 -3.28 -11.38 -4.62
CA THR A 27 -2.15 -10.73 -3.94
C THR A 27 -2.47 -10.61 -2.45
N PRO A 28 -1.73 -11.28 -1.54
CA PRO A 28 -1.92 -11.06 -0.12
C PRO A 28 -1.57 -9.61 0.24
N LEU A 29 -2.32 -9.03 1.19
CA LEU A 29 -1.97 -7.78 1.83
C LEU A 29 -2.23 -7.93 3.32
N HIS A 30 -1.21 -7.67 4.13
CA HIS A 30 -1.33 -7.59 5.58
C HIS A 30 -0.74 -6.27 6.07
N ILE A 31 -1.47 -5.57 6.94
CA ILE A 31 -1.10 -4.26 7.48
C ILE A 31 -1.03 -4.34 9.01
N TRP A 32 -0.01 -3.70 9.59
CA TRP A 32 0.14 -3.55 11.03
C TRP A 32 0.80 -2.23 11.40
N MET A 33 0.83 -1.90 12.69
CA MET A 33 1.43 -0.67 13.20
C MET A 33 2.67 -0.99 14.04
N ASP A 34 3.70 -0.15 13.93
CA ASP A 34 4.89 -0.22 14.80
C ASP A 34 4.61 0.55 16.11
N LEU A 35 3.59 0.11 16.85
CA LEU A 35 3.07 0.77 18.06
C LEU A 35 2.84 -0.24 19.19
N PRO A 36 2.96 0.19 20.46
CA PRO A 36 2.57 -0.63 21.59
C PRO A 36 1.07 -0.94 21.52
N GLN A 37 0.68 -2.12 21.99
CA GLN A 37 -0.72 -2.50 22.12
C GLN A 37 -1.17 -2.48 23.58
N ARG A 38 -2.40 -2.05 23.81
CA ARG A 38 -3.11 -2.13 25.09
C ARG A 38 -4.49 -2.72 24.82
N ASP A 39 -4.79 -3.84 25.47
CA ASP A 39 -6.07 -4.55 25.31
C ASP A 39 -6.43 -4.90 23.84
N GLY A 40 -5.41 -5.15 23.02
CA GLY A 40 -5.56 -5.52 21.61
C GLY A 40 -5.63 -4.33 20.63
N GLU A 41 -5.60 -3.09 21.11
CA GLU A 41 -5.60 -1.88 20.28
C GLU A 41 -4.20 -1.26 20.24
N TYR A 42 -3.79 -0.76 19.08
CA TYR A 42 -2.54 0.01 18.96
C TYR A 42 -2.69 1.39 19.60
N ILE A 43 -1.68 1.84 20.34
CA ILE A 43 -1.68 3.13 21.04
C ILE A 43 -0.55 4.01 20.52
N PHE A 44 -0.91 5.19 20.02
CA PHE A 44 0.02 6.24 19.64
C PHE A 44 0.06 7.33 20.71
N THR A 45 1.19 7.48 21.40
CA THR A 45 1.38 8.58 22.36
C THR A 45 1.82 9.85 21.65
N TYR A 46 0.95 10.85 21.61
CA TYR A 46 1.14 12.10 20.92
C TYR A 46 2.21 12.99 21.62
N PRO A 47 3.25 13.43 20.90
CA PRO A 47 4.27 14.30 21.48
C PRO A 47 3.78 15.75 21.52
N PHE A 48 3.23 16.18 22.65
CA PHE A 48 2.74 17.55 22.87
C PHE A 48 3.80 18.66 22.73
N THR A 49 5.07 18.31 22.58
CA THR A 49 6.15 19.26 22.26
C THR A 49 6.16 19.69 20.81
N ASN A 50 5.45 18.99 19.91
CA ASN A 50 5.37 19.26 18.48
C ASN A 50 3.92 19.51 18.04
N PRO A 51 3.69 20.34 17.01
CA PRO A 51 2.35 20.59 16.47
C PRO A 51 1.78 19.39 15.70
N SER A 52 2.63 18.42 15.35
CA SER A 52 2.26 17.18 14.67
C SER A 52 3.34 16.11 14.82
N SER A 53 3.00 14.88 14.48
CA SER A 53 3.90 13.73 14.43
C SER A 53 3.46 12.74 13.35
N TYR A 54 4.18 11.63 13.22
CA TYR A 54 3.87 10.56 12.27
C TYR A 54 3.91 9.19 12.95
N ALA A 55 2.97 8.32 12.57
CA ALA A 55 3.02 6.90 12.87
C ALA A 55 3.46 6.11 11.64
N HIS A 56 4.12 4.97 11.88
CA HIS A 56 4.52 4.03 10.83
C HIS A 56 3.46 2.94 10.67
N ILE A 57 2.85 2.91 9.49
CA ILE A 57 2.06 1.79 9.01
C ILE A 57 3.02 0.86 8.28
N ARG A 58 3.11 -0.39 8.74
CA ARG A 58 3.89 -1.43 8.09
C ARG A 58 2.96 -2.32 7.27
N TYR A 59 3.47 -2.87 6.19
CA TYR A 59 2.71 -3.82 5.40
C TYR A 59 3.61 -4.86 4.72
N GLU A 60 2.99 -5.98 4.38
CA GLU A 60 3.57 -7.08 3.62
C GLU A 60 2.61 -7.46 2.49
N THR A 61 3.15 -7.63 1.30
CA THR A 61 2.45 -8.07 0.09
C THR A 61 3.42 -8.81 -0.84
N LEU A 62 3.09 -9.02 -2.11
CA LEU A 62 4.07 -9.57 -3.06
C LEU A 62 5.14 -8.52 -3.40
N PRO A 63 6.35 -8.94 -3.81
CA PRO A 63 7.40 -7.99 -4.18
C PRO A 63 7.01 -7.10 -5.36
N MET A 64 7.37 -5.80 -5.28
CA MET A 64 7.08 -4.79 -6.31
C MET A 64 5.57 -4.50 -6.53
N GLU A 65 4.72 -4.89 -5.59
CA GLU A 65 3.29 -4.57 -5.64
C GLU A 65 2.99 -3.17 -5.15
N ARG A 66 1.90 -2.61 -5.68
CA ARG A 66 1.41 -1.28 -5.29
C ARG A 66 0.28 -1.42 -4.27
N VAL A 67 0.40 -0.71 -3.16
CA VAL A 67 -0.67 -0.57 -2.16
C VAL A 67 -1.19 0.87 -2.19
N PHE A 68 -2.51 1.03 -2.34
CA PHE A 68 -3.22 2.30 -2.26
C PHE A 68 -3.71 2.54 -0.84
N TRP A 69 -3.58 3.78 -0.35
CA TRP A 69 -3.86 4.14 1.03
C TRP A 69 -5.00 5.13 1.14
N PHE A 70 -5.85 4.92 2.14
CA PHE A 70 -7.01 5.73 2.44
C PHE A 70 -7.22 5.83 3.95
N SER A 71 -7.86 6.91 4.39
CA SER A 71 -8.40 7.04 5.74
C SER A 71 -9.64 7.92 5.71
N PRO A 72 -10.67 7.60 6.52
CA PRO A 72 -11.79 8.52 6.74
C PRO A 72 -11.39 9.75 7.58
N ASP A 73 -10.30 9.65 8.33
CA ASP A 73 -9.78 10.70 9.18
C ASP A 73 -8.93 11.67 8.37
N SER A 74 -9.02 12.96 8.70
CA SER A 74 -8.39 14.03 7.93
C SER A 74 -7.88 15.15 8.82
N PHE A 75 -6.96 15.93 8.27
CA PHE A 75 -6.44 17.12 8.92
C PHE A 75 -6.54 18.32 7.99
N THR A 76 -6.63 19.51 8.57
CA THR A 76 -6.65 20.77 7.81
C THR A 76 -5.41 21.60 8.11
N ILE A 77 -4.69 21.99 7.07
CA ILE A 77 -3.61 22.98 7.15
C ILE A 77 -4.02 24.26 6.43
N TYR A 78 -3.48 25.40 6.87
CA TYR A 78 -3.64 26.66 6.17
C TYR A 78 -2.38 26.97 5.36
N HIS A 79 -2.49 26.92 4.04
CA HIS A 79 -1.41 27.30 3.14
C HIS A 79 -1.78 28.59 2.40
N MET A 80 -0.97 29.63 2.54
CA MET A 80 -1.22 30.97 1.96
C MET A 80 -2.61 31.55 2.31
N GLY A 81 -3.14 31.24 3.50
CA GLY A 81 -4.45 31.70 3.96
C GLY A 81 -5.64 30.87 3.49
N PHE A 82 -5.41 29.81 2.71
CA PHE A 82 -6.46 28.89 2.26
C PHE A 82 -6.40 27.57 3.04
N PRO A 83 -7.55 27.04 3.53
CA PRO A 83 -7.59 25.74 4.16
C PRO A 83 -7.45 24.63 3.11
N ILE A 84 -6.59 23.66 3.40
CA ILE A 84 -6.40 22.43 2.62
C ILE A 84 -6.68 21.28 3.57
N THR A 85 -7.66 20.44 3.23
CA THR A 85 -8.01 19.25 4.01
C THR A 85 -7.58 18.01 3.25
N GLU A 86 -6.77 17.17 3.90
CA GLU A 86 -6.24 15.93 3.34
C GLU A 86 -6.47 14.78 4.33
N PRO A 87 -6.67 13.54 3.84
CA PRO A 87 -6.67 12.36 4.70
C PRO A 87 -5.34 12.22 5.44
N ILE A 88 -5.36 11.62 6.64
CA ILE A 88 -4.12 11.37 7.44
C ILE A 88 -3.13 10.43 6.74
N VAL A 89 -3.62 9.63 5.78
CA VAL A 89 -2.83 8.85 4.84
C VAL A 89 -3.55 8.80 3.49
N ASN A 90 -2.79 8.96 2.41
CA ASN A 90 -3.32 8.95 1.04
C ASN A 90 -2.27 8.43 0.04
N TYR A 91 -2.67 8.34 -1.23
CA TYR A 91 -1.86 7.92 -2.38
C TYR A 91 -1.49 6.42 -2.38
N SER A 92 -0.29 6.07 -2.83
CA SER A 92 0.16 4.70 -2.97
C SER A 92 1.65 4.56 -2.71
N THR A 93 2.06 3.40 -2.21
CA THR A 93 3.46 3.02 -2.08
C THR A 93 3.72 1.70 -2.81
N TYR A 94 4.98 1.48 -3.21
CA TYR A 94 5.43 0.20 -3.74
C TYR A 94 6.14 -0.57 -2.63
N SER A 95 5.87 -1.87 -2.57
CA SER A 95 6.58 -2.78 -1.69
C SER A 95 8.02 -2.99 -2.16
N ASP A 96 8.88 -3.43 -1.24
CA ASP A 96 10.23 -3.85 -1.56
C ASP A 96 10.23 -4.95 -2.63
N GLY A 97 11.14 -4.83 -3.59
CA GLY A 97 11.19 -5.67 -4.78
C GLY A 97 11.66 -7.11 -4.55
N LEU A 98 12.13 -7.45 -3.33
CA LEU A 98 12.55 -8.81 -2.98
C LEU A 98 11.68 -9.42 -1.88
N THR A 99 11.32 -8.63 -0.88
CA THR A 99 10.64 -9.10 0.34
C THR A 99 9.14 -8.82 0.34
N GLY A 100 8.67 -7.87 -0.46
CA GLY A 100 7.26 -7.44 -0.42
C GLY A 100 6.89 -6.62 0.82
N LEU A 101 7.86 -6.26 1.66
CA LEU A 101 7.67 -5.41 2.83
C LEU A 101 7.65 -3.93 2.45
N GLY A 102 6.91 -3.12 3.19
CA GLY A 102 6.95 -1.69 3.02
C GLY A 102 6.52 -0.90 4.24
N THR A 103 6.56 0.42 4.11
CA THR A 103 6.15 1.34 5.16
C THR A 103 5.46 2.54 4.54
N GLN A 104 4.38 2.98 5.19
CA GLN A 104 3.68 4.20 4.89
C GLN A 104 3.61 5.06 6.16
N LEU A 105 3.65 6.38 5.99
CA LEU A 105 3.49 7.33 7.08
C LEU A 105 2.04 7.76 7.21
N CYS A 106 1.57 7.83 8.44
CA CYS A 106 0.29 8.43 8.81
C CYS A 106 0.55 9.73 9.56
N TYR A 107 0.00 10.84 9.09
CA TYR A 107 0.10 12.14 9.75
C TYR A 107 -0.84 12.23 10.95
N ILE A 108 -0.35 12.75 12.07
CA ILE A 108 -1.14 12.92 13.30
C ILE A 108 -0.89 14.34 13.82
N TYR A 109 -1.96 15.05 14.16
CA TYR A 109 -1.87 16.35 14.83
C TYR A 109 -2.70 16.36 16.10
N GLN A 110 -2.51 17.40 16.91
CA GLN A 110 -3.13 17.51 18.24
C GLN A 110 -4.66 17.33 18.24
N GLY A 111 -5.35 17.65 17.14
CA GLY A 111 -6.80 17.52 17.06
C GLY A 111 -7.31 16.08 17.09
N HIS A 112 -6.45 15.09 16.83
CA HIS A 112 -6.80 13.67 16.91
C HIS A 112 -6.64 13.07 18.31
N VAL A 113 -6.08 13.81 19.28
CA VAL A 113 -5.88 13.29 20.64
C VAL A 113 -7.24 12.95 21.27
N GLY A 114 -7.39 11.69 21.69
CA GLY A 114 -8.64 11.13 22.20
C GLY A 114 -9.46 10.37 21.16
N ASP A 115 -9.07 10.41 19.89
CA ASP A 115 -9.75 9.69 18.81
C ASP A 115 -9.10 8.33 18.51
N THR A 116 -9.84 7.49 17.78
CA THR A 116 -9.34 6.27 17.16
C THR A 116 -9.29 6.49 15.67
N LEU A 117 -8.09 6.43 15.09
CA LEU A 117 -7.86 6.69 13.68
C LEU A 117 -7.83 5.37 12.91
N GLU A 118 -8.43 5.37 11.71
CA GLU A 118 -8.56 4.21 10.84
C GLU A 118 -7.71 4.36 9.59
N ILE A 119 -7.02 3.29 9.21
CA ILE A 119 -6.12 3.21 8.07
C ILE A 119 -6.52 2.03 7.19
N ILE A 120 -6.77 2.31 5.92
CA ILE A 120 -7.14 1.30 4.93
C ILE A 120 -6.06 1.25 3.86
N GLY A 121 -5.53 0.06 3.61
CA GLY A 121 -4.64 -0.20 2.49
C GLY A 121 -5.28 -1.20 1.53
N CYS A 122 -5.20 -0.95 0.23
CA CYS A 122 -5.76 -1.80 -0.81
C CYS A 122 -4.70 -2.17 -1.85
N GLY A 123 -4.51 -3.46 -2.07
CA GLY A 123 -3.83 -4.01 -3.24
C GLY A 123 -4.78 -4.08 -4.43
N ILE A 124 -4.47 -4.93 -5.42
CA ILE A 124 -5.27 -5.08 -6.64
C ILE A 124 -6.67 -5.62 -6.33
N ASP A 125 -6.76 -6.69 -5.53
CA ASP A 125 -8.01 -7.44 -5.32
C ASP A 125 -8.39 -7.58 -3.83
N ILE A 126 -7.64 -6.97 -2.91
CA ILE A 126 -7.89 -7.06 -1.47
C ILE A 126 -7.54 -5.77 -0.75
N CYS A 127 -8.31 -5.47 0.29
CA CYS A 127 -7.98 -4.42 1.26
C CYS A 127 -7.81 -5.02 2.65
N ASP A 128 -6.90 -4.43 3.41
CA ASP A 128 -6.73 -4.69 4.84
C ASP A 128 -6.86 -3.36 5.59
N THR A 129 -7.17 -3.44 6.88
CA THR A 129 -7.47 -2.27 7.71
C THR A 129 -6.84 -2.40 9.08
N THR A 130 -6.28 -1.31 9.57
CA THR A 130 -5.78 -1.21 10.94
C THR A 130 -6.29 0.09 11.58
N ARG A 131 -6.28 0.13 12.90
CA ARG A 131 -6.68 1.30 13.69
C ARG A 131 -5.79 1.50 14.88
N PHE A 132 -5.72 2.73 15.37
CA PHE A 132 -4.96 3.06 16.57
C PHE A 132 -5.57 4.23 17.32
N ILE A 133 -5.43 4.22 18.64
CA ILE A 133 -5.89 5.29 19.53
C ILE A 133 -4.76 6.31 19.68
N VAL A 134 -5.11 7.59 19.64
CA VAL A 134 -4.16 8.69 19.90
C VAL A 134 -4.37 9.21 21.32
N GLU A 135 -3.31 9.19 22.13
CA GLU A 135 -3.29 9.63 23.54
C GLU A 135 -2.28 10.74 23.81
#